data_AF-A0A1C1CUE9-F1
#
_entry.id   AF-A0A1C1CUE9-F1
#
_cell.length_a   1.000
_cell.length_b   1.000
_cell.length_c   1.000
_cell.angle_alpha   90.00
_cell.angle_beta   90.00
_cell.angle_gamma   90.00
#
_symmetry.space_group_name_H-M   'P 1'
#
loop_
_entity.id
_entity.type
_entity.pdbx_description
1 polymer ?
#
loop_
_entity_poly.entity_id
_entity_poly.type
_entity_poly.pdbx_seq_one_letter_code
_entity_poly.pdbx_strand_id
1 'polypeptide(L)'
;MERYALTLLMLLCSVLEKRSRLLTTGPALQTIHIHYTGIIDITNEMRRILGRSANAKTTDFGSSFIQVSFETGSMRYKSLEQALFVGSGRFIIDERGLTVEYRISKVCKGLGAAAEDTEAAPVGGENAGEGQADTSRPGA
;
A
#
# COMPACT_ATOMS: atom_id res chain seq x y z
N MET A 1 4.83 35.50 7.45
CA MET A 1 5.34 34.71 6.30
C MET A 1 6.20 33.53 6.74
N GLU A 2 7.20 33.75 7.62
CA GLU A 2 8.16 32.71 8.04
C GLU A 2 7.54 31.46 8.70
N ARG A 3 6.50 31.64 9.54
CA ARG A 3 5.77 30.50 10.13
C ARG A 3 5.11 29.59 9.09
N TYR A 4 4.54 30.15 8.02
CA TYR A 4 3.91 29.35 6.97
C TYR A 4 4.94 28.57 6.15
N ALA A 5 6.11 29.17 5.89
CA ALA A 5 7.21 28.51 5.20
C ALA A 5 7.73 27.30 5.99
N LEU A 6 7.91 27.43 7.31
CA LEU A 6 8.29 26.30 8.17
C LEU A 6 7.22 25.21 8.20
N THR A 7 5.93 25.57 8.34
CA THR A 7 4.85 24.57 8.36
C THR A 7 4.77 23.82 7.03
N LEU A 8 4.89 24.51 5.90
CA LEU A 8 4.87 23.90 4.57
C LEU A 8 6.08 22.97 4.37
N LEU A 9 7.27 23.38 4.82
CA LEU A 9 8.47 22.54 4.77
C LEU A 9 8.32 21.27 5.60
N MET A 10 7.72 21.37 6.80
CA MET A 10 7.48 20.22 7.66
C MET A 10 6.45 19.25 7.06
N LEU A 11 5.39 19.77 6.42
CA LEU A 11 4.42 18.96 5.68
C LEU A 11 5.08 18.22 4.50
N LEU A 12 5.94 18.89 3.74
CA LEU A 12 6.73 18.28 2.67
C LEU A 12 7.72 17.23 3.20
N CYS A 13 8.28 17.41 4.40
CA CYS A 13 9.12 16.39 5.02
C CYS A 13 8.32 15.17 5.49
N SER A 14 7.07 15.35 5.92
CA SER A 14 6.18 14.24 6.27
C SER A 14 5.78 13.42 5.06
N VAL A 15 5.59 14.04 3.89
CA VAL A 15 5.24 13.33 2.64
C VAL A 15 6.49 13.16 1.77
N LEU A 16 7.16 12.02 1.92
CA LEU A 16 8.36 11.72 1.15
C LEU A 16 7.96 11.15 -0.22
N GLU A 17 8.14 11.90 -1.32
CA GLU A 17 8.08 11.36 -2.68
C GLU A 17 9.51 11.19 -3.23
N LYS A 18 9.83 9.98 -3.67
CA LYS A 18 11.14 9.65 -4.25
C LYS A 18 11.00 8.74 -5.46
N ARG A 19 11.91 8.96 -6.41
CA ARG A 19 12.10 8.09 -7.59
C ARG A 19 13.54 7.60 -7.58
N SER A 20 13.73 6.30 -7.68
CA SER A 20 15.05 5.68 -7.81
C SER A 20 15.07 4.70 -8.98
N ARG A 21 16.28 4.41 -9.45
CA ARG A 21 16.53 3.49 -10.55
C ARG A 21 17.45 2.39 -10.06
N LEU A 22 17.03 1.15 -10.20
CA LEU A 22 17.87 -0.02 -10.00
C LEU A 22 18.27 -0.63 -11.35
N LEU A 23 19.50 -1.11 -11.40
CA LEU A 23 20.01 -1.93 -12.49
C LEU A 23 20.18 -3.35 -12.00
N THR A 24 19.60 -4.31 -12.72
CA THR A 24 19.73 -5.73 -12.37
C THR A 24 21.06 -6.27 -12.85
N THR A 25 21.68 -7.14 -12.06
CA THR A 25 22.82 -7.94 -12.49
C THR A 25 22.34 -9.14 -13.32
N GLY A 26 22.89 -9.34 -14.50
CA GLY A 26 22.53 -10.43 -15.41
C GLY A 26 23.17 -10.28 -16.80
N PRO A 27 22.97 -11.25 -17.71
CA PRO A 27 23.54 -11.20 -19.06
C PRO A 27 23.03 -10.00 -19.88
N ALA A 28 21.82 -9.53 -19.58
CA ALA A 28 21.30 -8.25 -20.07
C ALA A 28 20.93 -7.38 -18.86
N LEU A 29 21.50 -6.19 -18.78
CA LEU A 29 21.13 -5.20 -17.77
C LEU A 29 19.69 -4.77 -18.02
N GLN A 30 18.86 -4.88 -16.99
CA GLN A 30 17.47 -4.43 -17.03
C GLN A 30 17.31 -3.30 -16.01
N THR A 31 16.47 -2.34 -16.35
CA THR A 31 16.18 -1.20 -15.48
C THR A 31 14.85 -1.42 -14.78
N ILE A 32 14.85 -1.17 -13.48
CA ILE A 32 13.65 -1.12 -12.65
C ILE A 32 13.58 0.27 -12.04
N HIS A 33 12.53 1.00 -12.34
CA HIS A 33 12.19 2.26 -11.69
C HIS A 33 11.38 1.95 -10.44
N ILE A 34 11.77 2.56 -9.33
CA ILE A 34 11.08 2.44 -8.05
C ILE A 34 10.54 3.81 -7.70
N HIS A 35 9.25 3.85 -7.44
CA HIS A 35 8.55 5.02 -6.94
C HIS A 35 8.06 4.69 -5.56
N TYR A 36 8.28 5.58 -4.61
CA TYR A 36 7.67 5.43 -3.31
C TYR A 36 7.20 6.77 -2.76
N THR A 37 6.04 6.70 -2.14
CA THR A 37 5.44 7.77 -1.36
C THR A 37 5.25 7.26 0.05
N GLY A 38 5.35 8.14 1.04
CA GLY A 38 5.18 7.71 2.41
C GLY A 38 4.87 8.82 3.36
N ILE A 39 4.51 8.40 4.57
CA ILE A 39 4.22 9.27 5.69
C ILE A 39 5.28 9.00 6.75
N ILE A 40 5.82 10.09 7.28
CA ILE A 40 6.74 10.07 8.42
C ILE A 40 6.13 10.91 9.53
N ASP A 41 5.99 10.31 10.71
CA ASP A 41 5.58 11.00 11.91
C ASP A 41 6.70 11.91 12.41
N ILE A 42 6.37 13.19 12.60
CA ILE A 42 7.32 14.18 13.12
C ILE A 42 7.38 14.08 14.65
N THR A 43 8.04 13.04 15.12
CA THR A 43 8.37 12.84 16.55
C THR A 43 9.53 13.74 16.99
N ASN A 44 9.79 13.81 18.30
CA ASN A 44 10.98 14.52 18.82
C ASN A 44 12.29 13.91 18.29
N GLU A 45 12.33 12.60 18.08
CA GLU A 45 13.47 11.90 17.50
C GLU A 45 13.66 12.29 16.03
N MET A 46 12.57 12.30 15.26
CA MET A 46 12.60 12.75 13.86
C MET A 46 13.08 14.20 13.74
N ARG A 47 12.61 15.11 14.60
CA ARG A 47 13.10 16.50 14.62
C ARG A 47 14.59 16.61 14.89
N ARG A 48 15.14 15.76 15.77
CA ARG A 48 16.58 15.71 16.04
C ARG A 48 17.36 15.19 14.83
N ILE A 49 16.84 14.17 14.14
CA ILE A 49 17.44 13.62 12.91
C ILE A 49 17.43 14.68 11.80
N LEU A 50 16.28 15.27 11.51
CA LEU A 50 16.13 16.32 10.48
C LEU A 50 16.97 17.56 10.80
N GLY A 51 17.06 17.92 12.07
CA GLY A 51 17.90 19.01 12.57
C GLY A 51 19.39 18.68 12.66
N ARG A 52 19.83 17.46 12.27
CA ARG A 52 21.22 16.99 12.37
C ARG A 52 21.80 17.18 13.78
N SER A 53 20.99 16.97 14.80
CA SER A 53 21.42 17.09 16.19
C SER A 53 22.46 16.02 16.52
N ALA A 54 23.50 16.38 17.28
CA ALA A 54 24.45 15.42 17.85
C ALA A 54 23.78 14.40 18.78
N ASN A 55 22.56 14.69 19.26
CA ASN A 55 21.76 13.81 20.10
C ASN A 55 20.73 12.99 19.31
N ALA A 56 20.82 12.96 17.97
CA ALA A 56 19.99 12.08 17.14
C ALA A 56 20.36 10.62 17.43
N LYS A 57 19.34 9.76 17.47
CA LYS A 57 19.49 8.33 17.75
C LYS A 57 18.74 7.52 16.71
N THR A 58 19.15 6.25 16.58
CA THR A 58 18.41 5.25 15.82
C THR A 58 16.98 5.14 16.35
N THR A 59 16.01 5.05 15.44
CA THR A 59 14.60 4.85 15.76
C THR A 59 14.20 3.39 15.58
N ASP A 60 13.12 2.99 16.23
CA ASP A 60 12.45 1.74 15.91
C ASP A 60 11.58 1.88 14.64
N PHE A 61 11.07 0.74 14.17
CA PHE A 61 10.05 0.72 13.13
C PHE A 61 8.71 1.23 13.66
N GLY A 62 7.90 1.83 12.78
CA GLY A 62 6.51 2.20 13.11
C GLY A 62 6.19 3.69 13.05
N SER A 63 7.19 4.57 12.85
CA SER A 63 6.98 6.01 12.63
C SER A 63 7.15 6.43 11.17
N SER A 64 7.48 5.50 10.28
CA SER A 64 7.59 5.73 8.85
C SER A 64 6.94 4.59 8.09
N PHE A 65 6.03 4.93 7.19
CA PHE A 65 5.38 4.00 6.29
C PHE A 65 5.47 4.48 4.86
N ILE A 66 5.72 3.56 3.93
CA ILE A 66 5.79 3.86 2.50
C ILE A 66 4.90 2.91 1.71
N GLN A 67 4.36 3.39 0.61
CA GLN A 67 3.86 2.59 -0.49
C GLN A 67 4.94 2.58 -1.58
N VAL A 68 5.25 1.39 -2.11
CA VAL A 68 6.24 1.23 -3.17
C VAL A 68 5.55 0.71 -4.42
N SER A 69 5.81 1.35 -5.55
CA SER A 69 5.45 0.87 -6.87
C SER A 69 6.70 0.72 -7.73
N PHE A 70 6.64 -0.25 -8.64
CA PHE A 70 7.72 -0.59 -9.55
C PHE A 70 7.25 -0.36 -10.99
N GLU A 71 8.15 0.11 -11.84
CA GLU A 71 7.96 0.23 -13.28
C GLU A 71 9.19 -0.36 -13.99
N THR A 72 8.97 -1.25 -14.95
CA THR A 72 10.03 -1.92 -15.67
C THR A 72 9.57 -2.41 -17.05
N GLY A 73 10.41 -2.16 -18.06
CA GLY A 73 10.22 -2.74 -19.40
C GLY A 73 10.51 -4.25 -19.46
N SER A 74 10.95 -4.88 -18.36
CA SER A 74 11.31 -6.29 -18.34
C SER A 74 10.12 -7.20 -18.13
N MET A 75 9.91 -8.13 -19.07
CA MET A 75 8.93 -9.22 -18.93
C MET A 75 9.17 -10.09 -17.69
N ARG A 76 10.44 -10.29 -17.29
CA ARG A 76 10.80 -11.10 -16.12
C ARG A 76 10.29 -10.49 -14.81
N TYR A 77 10.24 -9.16 -14.74
CA TYR A 77 9.89 -8.41 -13.52
C TYR A 77 8.52 -7.75 -13.60
N LYS A 78 7.74 -8.03 -14.65
CA LYS A 78 6.43 -7.41 -14.91
C LYS A 78 5.44 -7.62 -13.76
N SER A 79 5.56 -8.73 -13.03
CA SER A 79 4.73 -9.02 -11.86
C SER A 79 4.92 -8.04 -10.69
N LEU A 80 6.04 -7.31 -10.64
CA LEU A 80 6.27 -6.26 -9.63
C LEU A 80 5.37 -5.04 -9.87
N GLU A 81 5.08 -4.71 -11.12
CA GLU A 81 4.19 -3.58 -11.47
C GLU A 81 2.73 -3.84 -11.09
N GLN A 82 2.34 -5.12 -11.07
CA GLN A 82 0.97 -5.56 -10.76
C GLN A 82 0.75 -5.86 -9.28
N ALA A 83 1.75 -5.60 -8.43
CA ALA A 83 1.71 -5.87 -7.01
C ALA A 83 1.72 -4.56 -6.21
N LEU A 84 0.95 -4.55 -5.12
CA LEU A 84 0.99 -3.46 -4.14
C LEU A 84 2.00 -3.82 -3.05
N PHE A 85 2.95 -2.92 -2.79
CA PHE A 85 3.93 -3.09 -1.72
C PHE A 85 3.80 -1.98 -0.70
N VAL A 86 3.93 -2.36 0.57
CA VAL A 86 3.98 -1.44 1.71
C VAL A 86 5.26 -1.68 2.48
N GLY A 87 5.82 -0.62 3.05
CA GLY A 87 7.06 -0.66 3.80
C GLY A 87 6.92 0.02 5.14
N SER A 88 7.56 -0.54 6.17
CA SER A 88 7.81 0.17 7.43
C SER A 88 9.29 0.53 7.52
N GLY A 89 9.57 1.80 7.78
CA GLY A 89 10.92 2.35 7.82
C GLY A 89 11.41 2.62 9.24
N ARG A 90 12.73 2.57 9.42
CA ARG A 90 13.44 3.11 10.58
C ARG A 90 14.69 3.86 10.15
N PHE A 91 15.12 4.80 10.99
CA PHE A 91 16.32 5.60 10.77
C PHE A 91 17.43 5.06 11.66
N ILE A 92 18.60 4.78 11.08
CA ILE A 92 19.78 4.28 11.77
C ILE A 92 20.82 5.39 11.77
N ILE A 93 21.28 5.75 12.96
CA ILE A 93 22.37 6.70 13.16
C ILE A 93 23.56 5.92 13.70
N ASP A 94 24.63 5.85 12.92
CA ASP A 94 25.90 5.25 13.31
C ASP A 94 27.08 6.11 12.84
N GLU A 95 28.32 5.60 12.98
CA GLU A 95 29.54 6.29 12.55
C GLU A 95 29.60 6.55 11.03
N ARG A 96 28.82 5.82 10.22
CA ARG A 96 28.74 6.01 8.76
C ARG A 96 27.73 7.11 8.38
N GLY A 97 26.94 7.58 9.35
CA GLY A 97 25.98 8.65 9.19
C GLY A 97 24.53 8.16 9.27
N LEU A 98 23.64 8.87 8.59
CA LEU A 98 22.21 8.54 8.57
C LEU A 98 21.89 7.54 7.45
N THR A 99 21.45 6.35 7.85
CA THR A 99 20.92 5.32 6.94
C THR A 99 19.44 5.10 7.22
N VAL A 100 18.66 4.74 6.20
CA VAL A 100 17.25 4.36 6.35
C VAL A 100 17.08 2.91 5.96
N GLU A 101 16.48 2.11 6.83
CA GLU A 101 16.15 0.71 6.58
C GLU A 101 14.65 0.55 6.44
N TYR A 102 14.22 -0.21 5.43
CA TYR A 102 12.81 -0.53 5.19
C TYR A 102 12.57 -2.03 5.18
N ARG A 103 11.50 -2.45 5.86
CA ARG A 103 10.90 -3.78 5.71
C ARG A 103 9.76 -3.67 4.70
N ILE A 104 9.96 -4.19 3.49
CA ILE A 104 8.98 -4.15 2.41
C ILE A 104 8.21 -5.47 2.35
N SER A 105 6.89 -5.37 2.32
CA SER A 105 5.96 -6.50 2.23
C SER A 105 5.01 -6.32 1.04
N LYS A 106 4.68 -7.42 0.38
CA LYS A 106 3.63 -7.45 -0.65
C LYS A 106 2.27 -7.56 0.02
N VAL A 107 1.33 -6.73 -0.40
CA VAL A 107 -0.07 -6.85 0.01
C VAL A 107 -0.69 -8.03 -0.73
N CYS A 108 -1.27 -8.95 0.03
CA CYS A 108 -1.97 -10.12 -0.48
C CYS A 108 -3.44 -10.02 -0.10
N LYS A 109 -4.30 -10.74 -0.83
CA LYS A 109 -5.71 -10.89 -0.43
C LYS A 109 -5.74 -11.58 0.93
N GLY A 110 -6.44 -10.98 1.89
CA GLY A 110 -6.75 -11.66 3.14
C GLY A 110 -7.58 -12.91 2.87
N LEU A 111 -7.47 -13.91 3.75
CA LEU A 111 -8.49 -14.94 3.86
C LEU A 111 -9.76 -14.20 4.27
N GLY A 112 -10.65 -13.91 3.32
CA GLY A 112 -11.94 -13.33 3.65
C GLY A 112 -12.57 -14.21 4.71
N ALA A 113 -13.07 -13.61 5.79
CA ALA A 113 -13.93 -14.32 6.72
C ALA A 113 -14.98 -15.03 5.87
N ALA A 114 -15.00 -16.36 5.92
CA ALA A 114 -16.01 -17.15 5.25
C ALA A 114 -17.35 -16.53 5.60
N ALA A 115 -18.12 -16.19 4.56
CA ALA A 115 -19.43 -15.59 4.71
C ALA A 115 -20.20 -16.39 5.78
N GLU A 116 -20.73 -15.68 6.77
CA GLU A 116 -21.86 -16.19 7.53
C GLU A 116 -23.00 -16.30 6.52
N ASP A 117 -23.08 -17.46 5.86
CA ASP A 117 -24.27 -17.94 5.19
C ASP A 117 -25.32 -18.16 6.28
N THR A 118 -25.87 -17.05 6.80
CA THR A 118 -27.13 -17.07 7.51
C THR A 118 -28.17 -17.40 6.45
N GLU A 119 -28.34 -18.70 6.26
CA GLU A 119 -29.37 -19.31 5.45
C GLU A 119 -30.71 -18.66 5.83
N ALA A 120 -31.19 -17.83 4.91
CA ALA A 120 -32.48 -17.19 5.00
C ALA A 120 -33.54 -18.29 4.99
N ALA A 121 -34.06 -18.61 6.18
CA ALA A 121 -35.15 -19.55 6.35
C ALA A 121 -36.33 -19.15 5.44
N PRO A 122 -36.86 -20.06 4.62
CA PRO A 122 -37.99 -19.77 3.73
C PRO A 122 -39.24 -19.61 4.59
N VAL A 123 -39.75 -18.37 4.68
CA VAL A 123 -41.07 -18.11 5.27
C VAL A 123 -42.13 -18.68 4.32
N GLY A 124 -42.92 -19.59 4.87
CA GLY A 124 -43.84 -20.49 4.20
C GLY A 124 -44.81 -19.82 3.23
N GLY A 125 -45.06 -20.54 2.14
CA GLY A 125 -46.10 -20.22 1.18
C GLY A 125 -47.49 -20.40 1.77
N GLU A 126 -48.34 -19.42 1.49
CA GLU A 126 -49.79 -19.54 1.61
C GLU A 126 -50.34 -19.72 0.18
N ASN A 127 -50.64 -20.98 -0.13
CA ASN A 127 -51.39 -21.40 -1.31
C ASN A 127 -52.88 -21.11 -1.09
N ALA A 128 -53.47 -20.26 -1.93
CA ALA A 128 -54.85 -20.34 -2.41
C ALA A 128 -55.00 -19.20 -3.43
N GLY A 129 -55.04 -19.45 -4.73
CA GLY A 129 -56.17 -20.06 -5.42
C GLY A 129 -56.58 -19.09 -6.54
N GLU A 130 -57.39 -19.60 -7.49
CA GLU A 130 -57.91 -18.88 -8.68
C GLU A 130 -56.87 -18.78 -9.83
N GLY A 131 -56.90 -19.55 -10.90
CA GLY A 131 -58.03 -20.09 -11.65
C GLY A 131 -58.30 -19.19 -12.86
N GLN A 132 -57.89 -19.60 -14.08
CA GLN A 132 -58.49 -19.24 -15.38
C GLN A 132 -57.69 -20.00 -16.47
N ALA A 133 -58.16 -21.16 -16.92
CA ALA A 133 -58.92 -21.37 -18.15
C ALA A 133 -58.14 -21.08 -19.47
N ASP A 134 -57.59 -22.17 -20.00
CA ASP A 134 -57.72 -22.66 -21.38
C ASP A 134 -57.70 -21.65 -22.55
N THR A 135 -56.62 -21.69 -23.33
CA THR A 135 -56.67 -21.45 -24.78
C THR A 135 -55.65 -22.35 -25.49
N SER A 136 -55.80 -23.67 -25.38
CA SER A 136 -54.96 -24.60 -26.16
C SER A 136 -55.53 -24.81 -27.56
N ARG A 137 -54.96 -24.07 -28.52
CA ARG A 137 -55.07 -24.28 -29.96
C ARG A 137 -53.91 -25.17 -30.41
N PRO A 138 -54.16 -26.31 -31.08
CA PRO A 138 -53.31 -26.75 -32.20
C PRO A 138 -54.20 -27.30 -33.33
N GLY A 139 -54.04 -26.99 -34.61
CA GLY A 139 -52.82 -26.74 -35.35
C GLY A 139 -52.60 -27.93 -36.28
N ALA A 140 -52.87 -27.72 -37.58
CA ALA A 140 -52.77 -28.61 -38.75
C ALA A 140 -53.96 -29.56 -39.01
#